data_AF-A0A2M7N7X7-F1
#
_entry.id   AF-A0A2M7N7X7-F1
#
_cell.length_a   1.000
_cell.length_b   1.000
_cell.length_c   1.000
_cell.angle_alpha   90.00
_cell.angle_beta   90.00
_cell.angle_gamma   90.00
#
_symmetry.space_group_name_H-M   'P 1'
#
loop_
_entity.id
_entity.type
_entity.pdbx_description
1 polymer ?
#
loop_
_entity_poly.entity_id
_entity_poly.type
_entity_poly.pdbx_seq_one_letter_code
_entity_poly.pdbx_strand_id
1 'polypeptide(L)'
;MGNVTNDNIQTYRARPEPGQLVEVRRRQWVVVEVTSSKLTLNSALQNAVTLSSIDEDGLGEELEVIWEIEPGAQIIERAGLPSITGQDDSDTLEAFLDAVRWGAATNADRGFLQAPFRSGVSIQDFQLDPLVRAIDMARVNLLIADDVGLGKTIEAGLVIQEMLLRHRARTVLIVCPASLQEKWRVEMLEKFGLEFRIVDTGYIKRLRRERGIHANPWTSHPRLIASMDWVKSGEGLRAMRDVLPAHTSYPRKFDMLVVDEAHNIAPAAGANYALESQRTRFIRLISPHFQHRLFLTATPHNGYTESFTSLLELLDDQRFARNILPDEKQLSQVMIRRLKSDLVDAQGKPLYAQRKLQALLALYSAQERAIHQKLNAFCASREQDAVKVGNAFGTSFVNQLLKKRLFSSPAAFASTFEKHIATLANGSKRKEKDAMADRILRKAILRVEEDYANDQEVENAQS
;
A
#
# COMPACT_ATOMS: atom_id res chain seq x y z
N MET A 1 8.58 -57.49 34.57
CA MET A 1 8.88 -58.53 33.55
C MET A 1 7.94 -58.30 32.37
N GLY A 2 8.43 -57.62 31.35
CA GLY A 2 7.76 -57.45 30.07
C GLY A 2 8.85 -57.56 29.01
N ASN A 3 8.77 -58.59 28.18
CA ASN A 3 9.78 -58.94 27.20
C ASN A 3 9.96 -57.80 26.20
N VAL A 4 11.15 -57.19 26.19
CA VAL A 4 11.63 -56.37 25.09
C VAL A 4 11.96 -57.34 23.95
N THR A 5 11.03 -57.46 23.00
CA THR A 5 11.21 -58.24 21.78
C THR A 5 12.29 -57.58 20.92
N ASN A 6 13.26 -58.40 20.55
CA ASN A 6 14.50 -58.05 19.89
C ASN A 6 14.32 -57.89 18.36
N ASP A 7 13.28 -57.17 17.92
CA ASP A 7 12.81 -57.16 16.52
C ASP A 7 13.32 -55.98 15.68
N ASN A 8 14.15 -55.10 16.23
CA ASN A 8 14.65 -53.90 15.52
C ASN A 8 15.95 -54.09 14.72
N ILE A 9 16.33 -55.33 14.39
CA ILE A 9 17.48 -55.64 13.50
C ILE A 9 16.98 -56.31 12.21
N GLN A 10 15.87 -55.85 11.66
CA GLN A 10 15.51 -56.05 10.25
C GLN A 10 15.70 -54.74 9.49
N THR A 11 16.91 -54.20 9.51
CA THR A 11 17.27 -52.99 8.79
C THR A 11 17.60 -53.31 7.33
N TYR A 12 16.69 -52.90 6.44
CA TYR A 12 16.96 -52.35 5.10
C TYR A 12 18.10 -52.97 4.29
N ARG A 13 17.82 -54.10 3.62
CA ARG A 13 18.64 -54.66 2.52
C ARG A 13 17.84 -54.77 1.22
N ALA A 14 17.05 -53.75 0.91
CA ALA A 14 16.44 -53.68 -0.42
C ALA A 14 17.54 -53.45 -1.45
N ARG A 15 17.46 -54.15 -2.59
CA ARG A 15 18.39 -53.97 -3.71
C ARG A 15 18.14 -52.61 -4.34
N PRO A 16 19.15 -51.75 -4.51
CA PRO A 16 18.98 -50.47 -5.20
C PRO A 16 18.76 -50.69 -6.70
N GLU A 17 18.03 -49.78 -7.33
CA GLU A 17 17.81 -49.78 -8.78
C GLU A 17 18.57 -48.62 -9.45
N PRO A 18 19.05 -48.77 -10.70
CA PRO A 18 19.63 -47.68 -11.47
C PRO A 18 18.72 -46.44 -11.50
N GLY A 19 19.27 -45.27 -11.19
CA GLY A 19 18.57 -43.99 -11.10
C GLY A 19 17.99 -43.67 -9.71
N GLN A 20 18.08 -44.56 -8.73
CA GLN A 20 17.69 -44.26 -7.35
C GLN A 20 18.76 -43.43 -6.61
N LEU A 21 18.28 -42.58 -5.70
CA LEU A 21 19.12 -41.89 -4.73
C LEU A 21 19.41 -42.83 -3.57
N VAL A 22 20.68 -42.88 -3.16
CA VAL A 22 21.14 -43.69 -2.03
C VAL A 22 22.07 -42.87 -1.15
N GLU A 23 22.12 -43.20 0.13
CA GLU A 23 23.12 -42.68 1.05
C GLU A 23 24.13 -43.77 1.36
N VAL A 24 25.41 -43.48 1.13
CA VAL A 24 26.53 -44.37 1.44
C VAL A 24 27.64 -43.52 2.07
N ARG A 25 28.14 -43.97 3.23
CA ARG A 25 29.17 -43.25 4.02
C ARG A 25 28.78 -41.79 4.36
N ARG A 26 27.49 -41.54 4.63
CA ARG A 26 26.94 -40.20 4.92
C ARG A 26 27.05 -39.18 3.78
N ARG A 27 27.22 -39.66 2.55
CA ARG A 27 27.15 -38.85 1.32
C ARG A 27 26.03 -39.38 0.44
N GLN A 28 25.44 -38.49 -0.35
CA GLN A 28 24.36 -38.85 -1.26
C GLN A 28 24.92 -39.19 -2.63
N TRP A 29 24.39 -40.25 -3.22
CA TRP A 29 24.81 -40.76 -4.52
C TRP A 29 23.60 -41.14 -5.36
N VAL A 30 23.77 -41.14 -6.67
CA VAL A 30 22.82 -41.75 -7.60
C VAL A 30 23.39 -43.07 -8.09
N VAL A 31 22.55 -44.10 -8.11
CA VAL A 31 22.91 -45.43 -8.60
C VAL A 31 23.01 -45.39 -10.13
N VAL A 32 24.19 -45.69 -10.67
CA VAL A 32 24.44 -45.73 -12.11
C VAL A 32 24.17 -47.14 -12.65
N GLU A 33 24.75 -48.14 -12.00
CA GLU A 33 24.68 -49.54 -12.45
C GLU A 33 24.65 -50.50 -11.25
N VAL A 34 23.98 -51.65 -11.41
CA VAL A 34 23.88 -52.69 -10.38
C VAL A 34 24.15 -54.06 -11.01
N THR A 35 25.33 -54.62 -10.71
CA THR A 35 25.76 -55.93 -11.18
C THR A 35 25.59 -56.97 -10.07
N SER A 36 24.70 -57.94 -10.27
CA SER A 36 24.48 -59.02 -9.31
C SER A 36 25.35 -60.23 -9.64
N SER A 37 26.09 -60.75 -8.67
CA SER A 37 26.86 -62.00 -8.81
C SER A 37 26.42 -63.05 -7.79
N LYS A 38 26.42 -64.31 -8.21
CA LYS A 38 26.05 -65.46 -7.37
C LYS A 38 27.20 -66.47 -7.44
N LEU A 39 28.06 -66.48 -6.43
CA LEU A 39 29.08 -67.52 -6.30
C LEU A 39 28.42 -68.86 -5.92
N THR A 40 28.96 -69.95 -6.44
CA THR A 40 28.41 -71.31 -6.44
C THR A 40 27.96 -71.82 -5.06
N LEU A 41 26.85 -72.57 -5.09
CA LEU A 41 26.23 -73.43 -4.05
C LEU A 41 26.55 -73.03 -2.59
N ASN A 42 25.75 -72.09 -2.07
CA ASN A 42 25.59 -71.63 -0.67
C ASN A 42 26.08 -70.21 -0.32
N SER A 43 26.46 -69.36 -1.29
CA SER A 43 26.67 -67.92 -1.00
C SER A 43 25.39 -67.08 -1.15
N ALA A 44 25.23 -66.08 -0.28
CA ALA A 44 24.19 -65.06 -0.41
C ALA A 44 24.41 -64.22 -1.69
N LEU A 45 23.32 -63.77 -2.32
CA LEU A 45 23.38 -62.85 -3.47
C LEU A 45 24.12 -61.57 -3.05
N GLN A 46 25.12 -61.17 -3.84
CA GLN A 46 25.86 -59.93 -3.64
C GLN A 46 25.68 -59.03 -4.86
N ASN A 47 25.43 -57.74 -4.60
CA ASN A 47 25.25 -56.72 -5.62
C ASN A 47 26.42 -55.73 -5.57
N ALA A 48 27.21 -55.70 -6.64
CA ALA A 48 28.15 -54.61 -6.89
C ALA A 48 27.36 -53.42 -7.47
N VAL A 49 27.47 -52.27 -6.84
CA VAL A 49 26.70 -51.07 -7.16
C VAL A 49 27.68 -49.94 -7.48
N THR A 50 27.55 -49.38 -8.68
CA THR A 50 28.30 -48.19 -9.11
C THR A 50 27.48 -46.94 -8.81
N LEU A 51 28.08 -46.01 -8.09
CA LEU A 51 27.46 -44.80 -7.56
C LEU A 51 28.15 -43.56 -8.13
N SER A 52 27.38 -42.55 -8.52
CA SER A 52 27.90 -41.24 -8.94
C SER A 52 27.47 -40.16 -7.96
N SER A 53 28.41 -39.31 -7.56
CA SER A 53 28.17 -38.24 -6.60
C SER A 53 27.25 -37.16 -7.18
N ILE A 54 26.38 -36.61 -6.33
CA ILE A 54 25.51 -35.47 -6.65
C ILE A 54 25.89 -34.19 -5.90
N ASP A 55 26.89 -34.25 -5.01
CA ASP A 55 27.36 -33.10 -4.25
C ASP A 55 28.01 -32.09 -5.21
N GLU A 56 27.74 -30.79 -5.05
CA GLU A 56 28.33 -29.73 -5.89
C GLU A 56 29.88 -29.73 -5.85
N ASP A 57 30.45 -30.14 -4.71
CA ASP A 57 31.90 -30.22 -4.49
C ASP A 57 32.54 -31.54 -4.99
N GLY A 58 31.75 -32.48 -5.51
CA GLY A 58 32.18 -33.83 -5.89
C GLY A 58 31.70 -34.30 -7.27
N LEU A 59 31.33 -33.38 -8.16
CA LEU A 59 30.86 -33.69 -9.51
C LEU A 59 31.89 -34.51 -10.31
N GLY A 60 31.51 -35.74 -10.68
CA GLY A 60 32.35 -36.68 -11.42
C GLY A 60 33.06 -37.74 -10.57
N GLU A 61 32.89 -37.71 -9.24
CA GLU A 61 33.33 -38.81 -8.37
C GLU A 61 32.44 -40.04 -8.54
N GLU A 62 33.06 -41.19 -8.78
CA GLU A 62 32.40 -42.50 -8.80
C GLU A 62 32.87 -43.37 -7.64
N LEU A 63 31.96 -44.16 -7.09
CA LEU A 63 32.22 -45.10 -6.01
C LEU A 63 31.58 -46.44 -6.34
N GLU A 64 32.35 -47.52 -6.25
CA GLU A 64 31.85 -48.88 -6.41
C GLU A 64 31.82 -49.59 -5.05
N VAL A 65 30.65 -50.11 -4.66
CA VAL A 65 30.46 -50.79 -3.36
C VAL A 65 29.75 -52.12 -3.52
N ILE A 66 30.02 -53.06 -2.61
CA ILE A 66 29.19 -54.25 -2.44
C ILE A 66 28.09 -53.92 -1.45
N TRP A 67 26.86 -53.81 -1.95
CA TRP A 67 25.73 -53.24 -1.21
C TRP A 67 25.46 -53.94 0.13
N GLU A 68 25.55 -55.26 0.18
CA GLU A 68 25.22 -56.05 1.38
C GLU A 68 26.28 -55.94 2.49
N ILE A 69 27.47 -55.45 2.18
CA ILE A 69 28.62 -55.35 3.09
C ILE A 69 28.87 -53.88 3.48
N GLU A 70 28.41 -52.93 2.67
CA GLU A 70 28.70 -51.50 2.87
C GLU A 70 27.96 -50.96 4.12
N PRO A 71 28.70 -50.48 5.15
CA PRO A 71 28.09 -50.04 6.40
C PRO A 71 27.25 -48.78 6.21
N GLY A 72 25.97 -48.86 6.58
CA GLY A 72 25.06 -47.72 6.53
C GLY A 72 24.58 -47.36 5.12
N ALA A 73 24.74 -48.25 4.14
CA ALA A 73 24.13 -48.08 2.83
C ALA A 73 22.59 -48.13 2.95
N GLN A 74 21.92 -47.09 2.48
CA GLN A 74 20.45 -47.01 2.49
C GLN A 74 19.91 -46.38 1.21
N ILE A 75 18.76 -46.89 0.76
CA ILE A 75 18.03 -46.27 -0.35
C ILE A 75 17.27 -45.08 0.20
N ILE A 76 17.48 -43.90 -0.39
CA ILE A 76 16.67 -42.72 -0.11
C ILE A 76 15.43 -42.87 -0.98
N GLU A 77 14.41 -43.55 -0.47
CA GLU A 77 13.09 -43.49 -1.08
C GLU A 77 12.69 -42.03 -1.19
N ARG A 78 12.27 -41.59 -2.39
CA ARG A 78 11.74 -40.24 -2.60
C ARG A 78 10.75 -39.99 -1.47
N ALA A 79 11.03 -39.00 -0.63
CA ALA A 79 10.02 -38.35 0.18
C ALA A 79 9.07 -37.65 -0.80
N GLY A 80 8.18 -38.42 -1.42
CA GLY A 80 6.95 -37.88 -1.94
C GLY A 80 6.25 -37.15 -0.81
N LEU A 81 5.36 -36.23 -1.17
CA LEU A 81 4.39 -35.74 -0.20
C LEU A 81 3.78 -36.97 0.49
N PRO A 82 3.69 -36.99 1.84
CA PRO A 82 3.08 -38.10 2.53
C PRO A 82 1.73 -38.39 1.88
N SER A 83 1.45 -39.67 1.62
CA SER A 83 0.14 -40.06 1.11
C SER A 83 -0.91 -39.55 2.09
N ILE A 84 -1.97 -38.93 1.57
CA ILE A 84 -3.04 -38.38 2.42
C ILE A 84 -3.71 -39.57 3.11
N THR A 85 -3.38 -39.79 4.39
CA THR A 85 -3.89 -40.90 5.21
C THR A 85 -5.31 -40.63 5.74
N GLY A 86 -5.79 -39.38 5.64
CA GLY A 86 -7.11 -38.96 6.08
C GLY A 86 -7.23 -37.43 6.11
N GLN A 87 -8.39 -36.94 6.57
CA GLN A 87 -8.57 -35.55 6.97
C GLN A 87 -8.48 -35.48 8.49
N ASP A 88 -7.73 -34.52 9.01
CA ASP A 88 -7.69 -34.24 10.46
C ASP A 88 -9.10 -33.85 10.94
N ASP A 89 -9.43 -34.23 12.16
CA ASP A 89 -10.64 -33.73 12.81
C ASP A 89 -10.55 -32.21 13.04
N SER A 90 -11.71 -31.56 13.21
CA SER A 90 -11.79 -30.11 13.32
C SER A 90 -10.96 -29.55 14.49
N ASP A 91 -10.88 -30.29 15.61
CA ASP A 91 -10.18 -29.84 16.82
C ASP A 91 -8.67 -29.94 16.62
N THR A 92 -8.18 -31.01 15.98
CA THR A 92 -6.76 -31.16 15.62
C THR A 92 -6.32 -30.12 14.59
N LEU A 93 -7.15 -29.81 13.60
CA LEU A 93 -6.88 -28.74 12.63
C LEU A 93 -6.84 -27.36 13.31
N GLU A 94 -7.77 -27.09 14.23
CA GLU A 94 -7.79 -25.83 14.99
C GLU A 94 -6.56 -25.73 15.89
N ALA A 95 -6.18 -26.80 16.60
CA ALA A 95 -4.97 -26.87 17.41
C ALA A 95 -3.70 -26.69 16.58
N PHE A 96 -3.62 -27.24 15.37
CA PHE A 96 -2.51 -27.03 14.46
C PHE A 96 -2.44 -25.58 13.98
N LEU A 97 -3.58 -24.98 13.60
CA LEU A 97 -3.64 -23.57 13.20
C LEU A 97 -3.25 -22.65 14.35
N ASP A 98 -3.66 -22.96 15.57
CA ASP A 98 -3.27 -22.23 16.77
C ASP A 98 -1.80 -22.45 17.11
N ALA A 99 -1.25 -23.65 16.94
CA ALA A 99 0.18 -23.92 17.06
C ALA A 99 1.01 -23.17 16.02
N VAL A 100 0.55 -23.02 14.78
CA VAL A 100 1.20 -22.20 13.74
C VAL A 100 1.10 -20.70 14.09
N ARG A 101 -0.05 -20.24 14.58
CA ARG A 101 -0.22 -18.85 15.06
C ARG A 101 0.66 -18.55 16.27
N TRP A 102 0.80 -19.50 17.18
CA TRP A 102 1.66 -19.38 18.37
C TRP A 102 3.13 -19.54 18.00
N GLY A 103 3.46 -20.40 17.03
CA GLY A 103 4.76 -20.52 16.39
C GLY A 103 5.22 -19.20 15.76
N ALA A 104 4.30 -18.50 15.11
CA ALA A 104 4.50 -17.14 14.63
C ALA A 104 4.67 -16.11 15.77
N ALA A 105 3.94 -16.28 16.89
CA ALA A 105 4.13 -15.46 18.09
C ALA A 105 5.48 -15.72 18.78
N THR A 106 6.07 -16.91 18.62
CA THR A 106 7.38 -17.32 19.16
C THR A 106 8.58 -17.03 18.24
N ASN A 107 8.41 -16.25 17.16
CA ASN A 107 9.51 -15.41 16.64
C ASN A 107 9.82 -14.21 17.59
N ALA A 108 9.27 -14.25 18.82
CA ALA A 108 9.80 -14.02 20.17
C ALA A 108 10.70 -12.83 20.51
N ASP A 109 11.38 -12.17 19.57
CA ASP A 109 12.01 -10.88 19.87
C ASP A 109 11.27 -9.75 19.15
N ARG A 110 10.70 -8.83 19.94
CA ARG A 110 10.23 -7.57 19.39
C ARG A 110 11.40 -6.74 18.85
N GLY A 111 12.62 -6.95 19.33
CA GLY A 111 13.83 -6.27 18.88
C GLY A 111 14.30 -6.66 17.48
N PHE A 112 13.97 -7.85 16.96
CA PHE A 112 14.40 -8.26 15.62
C PHE A 112 13.38 -7.87 14.56
N LEU A 113 13.71 -6.85 13.77
CA LEU A 113 12.95 -6.44 12.59
C LEU A 113 13.19 -7.42 11.43
N GLN A 114 12.15 -7.91 10.77
CA GLN A 114 12.27 -8.90 9.69
C GLN A 114 12.14 -8.30 8.29
N ALA A 115 11.30 -7.29 8.13
CA ALA A 115 11.03 -6.62 6.85
C ALA A 115 12.30 -6.07 6.18
N PRO A 116 13.25 -5.43 6.91
CA PRO A 116 14.48 -4.95 6.29
C PRO A 116 15.26 -6.04 5.55
N PHE A 117 15.40 -7.22 6.16
CA PHE A 117 16.13 -8.36 5.61
C PHE A 117 15.36 -9.14 4.53
N ARG A 118 14.05 -8.93 4.43
CA ARG A 118 13.16 -9.59 3.46
C ARG A 118 12.67 -8.64 2.36
N SER A 119 13.23 -7.43 2.29
CA SER A 119 12.94 -6.45 1.24
C SER A 119 14.13 -6.30 0.30
N GLY A 120 13.87 -6.00 -0.97
CA GLY A 120 14.88 -5.67 -1.98
C GLY A 120 15.28 -4.19 -1.96
N VAL A 121 15.31 -3.56 -0.77
CA VAL A 121 15.56 -2.12 -0.60
C VAL A 121 16.87 -1.89 0.14
N SER A 122 17.63 -0.88 -0.30
CA SER A 122 18.71 -0.31 0.50
C SER A 122 18.10 0.72 1.46
N ILE A 123 18.04 0.36 2.74
CA ILE A 123 17.31 1.11 3.77
C ILE A 123 18.26 2.08 4.45
N GLN A 124 17.77 3.28 4.74
CA GLN A 124 18.47 4.27 5.56
C GLN A 124 18.00 4.18 7.01
N ASP A 125 18.87 4.47 7.98
CA ASP A 125 18.58 4.27 9.41
C ASP A 125 17.27 4.92 9.85
N PHE A 126 17.02 6.17 9.43
CA PHE A 126 15.77 6.86 9.77
C PHE A 126 14.54 6.11 9.21
N GLN A 127 14.63 5.43 8.07
CA GLN A 127 13.48 4.71 7.50
C GLN A 127 13.00 3.55 8.39
N LEU A 128 13.77 3.15 9.41
CA LEU A 128 13.38 2.16 10.40
C LEU A 128 12.53 2.71 11.55
N ASP A 129 12.55 4.03 11.83
CA ASP A 129 11.80 4.58 12.99
C ASP A 129 10.29 4.27 12.93
N PRO A 130 9.60 4.43 11.77
CA PRO A 130 8.19 4.09 11.68
C PRO A 130 7.91 2.61 11.92
N LEU A 131 8.83 1.75 11.47
CA LEU A 131 8.75 0.32 11.65
C LEU A 131 8.90 -0.07 13.12
N VAL A 132 9.94 0.43 13.80
CA VAL A 132 10.18 0.21 15.23
C VAL A 132 8.98 0.69 16.05
N ARG A 133 8.45 1.87 15.73
CA ARG A 133 7.29 2.39 16.44
C ARG A 133 6.04 1.54 16.21
N ALA A 134 5.80 1.10 14.98
CA ALA A 134 4.64 0.29 14.64
C ALA A 134 4.61 -1.06 15.38
N ILE A 135 5.76 -1.73 15.54
CA ILE A 135 5.79 -3.04 16.21
C ILE A 135 5.45 -2.95 17.70
N ASP A 136 5.76 -1.83 18.36
CA ASP A 136 5.46 -1.60 19.78
C ASP A 136 4.01 -1.18 20.04
N MET A 137 3.30 -0.71 19.01
CA MET A 137 1.89 -0.34 19.13
C MET A 137 1.00 -1.58 19.06
N ALA A 138 0.06 -1.74 20.00
CA ALA A 138 -0.96 -2.79 19.94
C ALA A 138 -1.86 -2.67 18.69
N ARG A 139 -2.20 -1.42 18.33
CA ARG A 139 -2.82 -1.04 17.06
C ARG A 139 -1.93 0.01 16.40
N VAL A 140 -1.39 -0.31 15.23
CA VAL A 140 -0.59 0.64 14.45
C VAL A 140 -1.50 1.73 13.92
N ASN A 141 -1.58 2.86 14.62
CA ASN A 141 -2.25 4.09 14.21
C ASN A 141 -1.18 5.16 14.07
N LEU A 142 -0.51 5.17 12.91
CA LEU A 142 0.71 5.96 12.71
C LEU A 142 0.54 6.97 11.57
N LEU A 143 1.01 8.19 11.79
CA LEU A 143 1.11 9.26 10.80
C LEU A 143 2.59 9.47 10.45
N ILE A 144 2.97 9.09 9.24
CA ILE A 144 4.30 9.38 8.68
C ILE A 144 4.18 10.71 7.92
N ALA A 145 4.67 11.77 8.55
CA ALA A 145 4.58 13.16 8.12
C ALA A 145 5.92 13.71 7.60
N ASP A 146 6.75 12.83 7.03
CA ASP A 146 8.10 13.12 6.54
C ASP A 146 8.13 13.97 5.28
N ASP A 147 9.22 14.71 5.10
CA ASP A 147 9.45 15.55 3.92
C ASP A 147 9.38 14.78 2.58
N VAL A 148 9.16 15.51 1.50
CA VAL A 148 9.01 14.94 0.16
C VAL A 148 10.32 14.28 -0.27
N GLY A 149 10.25 13.01 -0.67
CA GLY A 149 11.40 12.26 -1.17
C GLY A 149 12.25 11.55 -0.11
N LEU A 150 11.80 11.49 1.16
CA LEU A 150 12.44 10.64 2.18
C LEU A 150 12.06 9.15 2.09
N GLY A 151 11.19 8.79 1.15
CA GLY A 151 10.82 7.40 0.92
C GLY A 151 9.65 6.89 1.76
N LYS A 152 8.65 7.73 2.07
CA LYS A 152 7.43 7.34 2.80
C LYS A 152 6.77 6.05 2.27
N THR A 153 6.80 5.81 0.96
CA THR A 153 6.28 4.58 0.34
C THR A 153 7.09 3.34 0.75
N ILE A 154 8.41 3.46 0.85
CA ILE A 154 9.30 2.41 1.36
C ILE A 154 9.06 2.18 2.86
N GLU A 155 8.97 3.25 3.66
CA GLU A 155 8.69 3.15 5.10
C GLU A 155 7.36 2.45 5.36
N ALA A 156 6.32 2.82 4.60
CA ALA A 156 5.03 2.15 4.65
C ALA A 156 5.13 0.70 4.21
N GLY A 157 5.88 0.39 3.15
CA GLY A 157 6.15 -0.97 2.71
C GLY A 157 6.81 -1.83 3.78
N LEU A 158 7.78 -1.28 4.51
CA LEU A 158 8.44 -1.94 5.65
C LEU A 158 7.44 -2.26 6.75
N VAL A 159 6.60 -1.30 7.15
CA VAL A 159 5.54 -1.51 8.15
C VAL A 159 4.56 -2.58 7.66
N ILE A 160 4.07 -2.50 6.42
CA ILE A 160 3.15 -3.48 5.84
C ILE A 160 3.77 -4.87 5.86
N GLN A 161 4.99 -5.02 5.37
CA GLN A 161 5.67 -6.31 5.28
C GLN A 161 5.88 -6.91 6.66
N GLU A 162 6.30 -6.12 7.65
CA GLU A 162 6.48 -6.58 9.02
C GLU A 162 5.17 -7.05 9.63
N MET A 163 4.08 -6.29 9.44
CA MET A 163 2.75 -6.64 9.96
C MET A 163 2.22 -7.94 9.33
N LEU A 164 2.52 -8.19 8.06
CA LEU A 164 2.21 -9.45 7.39
C LEU A 164 3.07 -10.61 7.92
N LEU A 165 4.39 -10.41 8.06
CA LEU A 165 5.35 -11.42 8.56
C LEU A 165 5.07 -11.83 10.00
N ARG A 166 4.62 -10.89 10.83
CA ARG A 166 4.22 -11.13 12.23
C ARG A 166 2.78 -11.65 12.36
N HIS A 167 2.09 -11.91 11.24
CA HIS A 167 0.70 -12.34 11.19
C HIS A 167 -0.28 -11.41 11.93
N ARG A 168 0.08 -10.14 12.09
CA ARG A 168 -0.78 -9.09 12.69
C ARG A 168 -1.74 -8.48 11.68
N ALA A 169 -1.46 -8.63 10.39
CA ALA A 169 -2.35 -8.30 9.29
C ALA A 169 -2.34 -9.42 8.26
N ARG A 170 -3.47 -9.63 7.57
CA ARG A 170 -3.60 -10.49 6.39
C ARG A 170 -4.11 -9.72 5.19
N THR A 171 -4.87 -8.66 5.45
CA THR A 171 -5.50 -7.79 4.46
C THR A 171 -4.98 -6.35 4.55
N VAL A 172 -4.71 -5.75 3.39
CA VAL A 172 -4.18 -4.38 3.29
C VAL A 172 -4.94 -3.64 2.20
N LEU A 173 -5.53 -2.49 2.53
CA LEU A 173 -6.10 -1.56 1.57
C LEU A 173 -5.26 -0.28 1.53
N ILE A 174 -4.69 0.02 0.37
CA ILE A 174 -4.01 1.28 0.11
C ILE A 174 -4.98 2.20 -0.65
N VAL A 175 -5.22 3.38 -0.11
CA VAL A 175 -5.99 4.45 -0.75
C VAL A 175 -5.05 5.61 -1.05
N CYS A 176 -4.86 5.92 -2.33
CA CYS A 176 -3.90 6.92 -2.78
C CYS A 176 -4.48 7.77 -3.94
N PRO A 177 -3.82 8.87 -4.33
CA PRO A 177 -4.12 9.55 -5.59
C PRO A 177 -4.06 8.59 -6.79
N ALA A 178 -4.90 8.83 -7.81
CA ALA A 178 -4.98 7.97 -8.99
C ALA A 178 -3.63 7.81 -9.72
N SER A 179 -2.86 8.90 -9.79
CA SER A 179 -1.53 8.93 -10.40
C SER A 179 -0.49 8.07 -9.69
N LEU A 180 -0.70 7.73 -8.42
CA LEU A 180 0.25 6.96 -7.60
C LEU A 180 -0.10 5.46 -7.52
N GLN A 181 -1.28 5.02 -7.99
CA GLN A 181 -1.72 3.63 -7.84
C GLN A 181 -0.74 2.63 -8.46
N GLU A 182 -0.28 2.93 -9.67
CA GLU A 182 0.64 2.06 -10.40
C GLU A 182 2.04 2.06 -9.77
N LYS A 183 2.50 3.23 -9.30
CA LYS A 183 3.75 3.36 -8.55
C LYS A 183 3.71 2.50 -7.29
N TRP A 184 2.63 2.57 -6.50
CA TRP A 184 2.43 1.72 -5.33
C TRP A 184 2.45 0.23 -5.69
N ARG A 185 1.76 -0.18 -6.75
CA ARG A 185 1.72 -1.58 -7.20
C ARG A 185 3.12 -2.09 -7.57
N VAL A 186 3.86 -1.30 -8.34
CA VAL A 186 5.22 -1.65 -8.79
C VAL A 186 6.18 -1.69 -7.60
N GLU A 187 6.20 -0.67 -6.74
CA GLU A 187 7.09 -0.64 -5.59
C GLU A 187 6.80 -1.79 -4.61
N MET A 188 5.53 -2.07 -4.30
CA MET A 188 5.17 -3.20 -3.43
C MET A 188 5.61 -4.55 -4.01
N LEU A 189 5.50 -4.72 -5.33
CA LEU A 189 5.91 -5.96 -6.00
C LEU A 189 7.44 -6.08 -6.08
N GLU A 190 8.13 -5.08 -6.63
CA GLU A 190 9.57 -5.15 -6.89
C GLU A 190 10.40 -5.08 -5.62
N LYS A 191 9.98 -4.26 -4.65
CA LYS A 191 10.76 -4.02 -3.42
C LYS A 191 10.39 -4.96 -2.29
N PHE A 192 9.14 -5.40 -2.22
CA PHE A 192 8.65 -6.20 -1.09
C PHE A 192 8.10 -7.57 -1.49
N GLY A 193 8.03 -7.89 -2.79
CA GLY A 193 7.44 -9.15 -3.27
C GLY A 193 5.93 -9.24 -3.01
N LEU A 194 5.27 -8.11 -2.75
CA LEU A 194 3.86 -8.06 -2.38
C LEU A 194 3.01 -7.75 -3.61
N GLU A 195 2.27 -8.75 -4.10
CA GLU A 195 1.27 -8.53 -5.16
C GLU A 195 0.07 -7.76 -4.60
N PHE A 196 -0.13 -6.55 -5.11
CA PHE A 196 -1.34 -5.75 -4.91
C PHE A 196 -2.17 -5.68 -6.19
N ARG A 197 -3.50 -5.66 -6.04
CA ARG A 197 -4.42 -5.48 -7.17
C ARG A 197 -5.09 -4.11 -7.13
N ILE A 198 -5.03 -3.41 -8.25
CA ILE A 198 -5.72 -2.13 -8.41
C ILE A 198 -7.22 -2.39 -8.63
N VAL A 199 -8.04 -1.80 -7.78
CA VAL A 199 -9.50 -1.85 -7.85
C VAL A 199 -10.01 -0.60 -8.55
N ASP A 200 -10.65 -0.81 -9.69
CA ASP A 200 -11.36 0.19 -10.46
C ASP A 200 -12.64 -0.40 -11.08
N THR A 201 -13.36 0.40 -11.85
CA THR A 201 -14.57 -0.05 -12.57
C THR A 201 -14.30 -1.23 -13.51
N GLY A 202 -13.12 -1.28 -14.14
CA GLY A 202 -12.73 -2.37 -15.03
C GLY A 202 -12.49 -3.68 -14.27
N TYR A 203 -11.83 -3.60 -13.12
CA TYR A 203 -11.59 -4.70 -12.21
C TYR A 203 -12.90 -5.31 -11.73
N ILE A 204 -13.87 -4.50 -11.29
CA ILE A 204 -15.19 -5.00 -10.87
C ILE A 204 -15.87 -5.76 -12.01
N LYS A 205 -15.85 -5.22 -13.24
CA LYS A 205 -16.47 -5.89 -14.39
C LYS A 205 -15.83 -7.24 -14.67
N ARG A 206 -14.49 -7.35 -14.61
CA ARG A 206 -13.78 -8.62 -14.77
C ARG A 206 -14.13 -9.59 -13.65
N LEU A 207 -14.05 -9.13 -12.40
CA LEU A 207 -14.36 -9.93 -11.22
C LEU A 207 -15.77 -10.52 -11.27
N ARG A 208 -16.78 -9.74 -11.66
CA ARG A 208 -18.16 -10.22 -11.75
C ARG A 208 -18.39 -11.21 -12.90
N ARG A 209 -17.60 -11.11 -13.98
CA ARG A 209 -17.63 -12.11 -15.07
C ARG A 209 -17.02 -13.43 -14.62
N GLU A 210 -15.94 -13.39 -13.86
CA GLU A 210 -15.20 -14.57 -13.42
C GLU A 210 -15.84 -15.27 -12.20
N ARG A 211 -16.35 -14.49 -11.24
CA ARG A 211 -16.83 -14.99 -9.94
C ARG A 211 -18.32 -14.75 -9.67
N GLY A 212 -19.05 -14.23 -10.65
CA GLY A 212 -20.49 -13.96 -10.56
C GLY A 212 -20.85 -12.54 -10.09
N ILE A 213 -22.11 -12.16 -10.30
CA ILE A 213 -22.60 -10.78 -10.10
C ILE A 213 -22.50 -10.27 -8.65
N HIS A 214 -22.48 -11.19 -7.67
CA HIS A 214 -22.40 -10.89 -6.24
C HIS A 214 -20.96 -10.78 -5.73
N ALA A 215 -19.95 -10.99 -6.58
CA ALA A 215 -18.56 -10.88 -6.18
C ALA A 215 -18.21 -9.43 -5.79
N ASN A 216 -17.73 -9.26 -4.56
CA ASN A 216 -17.34 -7.95 -4.03
C ASN A 216 -15.83 -7.72 -4.23
N PRO A 217 -15.41 -6.58 -4.82
CA PRO A 217 -14.00 -6.29 -5.06
C PRO A 217 -13.16 -6.10 -3.80
N TRP A 218 -13.77 -5.74 -2.66
CA TRP A 218 -13.04 -5.46 -1.43
C TRP A 218 -12.61 -6.73 -0.68
N THR A 219 -13.17 -7.88 -1.05
CA THR A 219 -12.84 -9.19 -0.49
C THR A 219 -12.30 -10.16 -1.54
N SER A 220 -12.02 -9.69 -2.76
CA SER A 220 -11.58 -10.55 -3.86
C SER A 220 -10.11 -10.93 -3.79
N HIS A 221 -9.30 -10.12 -3.10
CA HIS A 221 -7.85 -10.30 -2.94
C HIS A 221 -7.39 -9.65 -1.62
N PRO A 222 -6.40 -10.22 -0.89
CA PRO A 222 -5.97 -9.70 0.41
C PRO A 222 -5.32 -8.31 0.35
N ARG A 223 -4.72 -7.93 -0.78
CA ARG A 223 -3.93 -6.70 -0.91
C ARG A 223 -4.45 -5.85 -2.06
N LEU A 224 -5.10 -4.74 -1.74
CA LEU A 224 -5.82 -3.92 -2.71
C LEU A 224 -5.30 -2.48 -2.72
N ILE A 225 -5.29 -1.87 -3.91
CA ILE A 225 -5.00 -0.45 -4.10
C ILE A 225 -6.22 0.19 -4.76
N ALA A 226 -6.66 1.35 -4.28
CA ALA A 226 -7.76 2.07 -4.89
C ALA A 226 -7.53 3.59 -4.87
N SER A 227 -8.03 4.27 -5.90
CA SER A 227 -7.92 5.73 -5.99
C SER A 227 -8.90 6.39 -5.02
N MET A 228 -8.42 7.36 -4.24
CA MET A 228 -9.23 8.16 -3.31
C MET A 228 -10.45 8.78 -4.00
N ASP A 229 -10.31 9.25 -5.24
CA ASP A 229 -11.40 9.90 -5.98
C ASP A 229 -12.41 8.92 -6.57
N TRP A 230 -11.98 7.68 -6.83
CA TRP A 230 -12.88 6.64 -7.31
C TRP A 230 -13.67 6.02 -6.16
N VAL A 231 -13.03 5.75 -5.01
CA VAL A 231 -13.68 5.08 -3.86
C VAL A 231 -14.70 5.95 -3.14
N LYS A 232 -14.54 7.28 -3.16
CA LYS A 232 -15.41 8.20 -2.42
C LYS A 232 -16.85 8.25 -2.93
N SER A 233 -17.13 7.70 -4.12
CA SER A 233 -18.47 7.76 -4.72
C SER A 233 -18.78 6.58 -5.65
N GLY A 234 -20.00 6.54 -6.18
CA GLY A 234 -20.38 5.61 -7.24
C GLY A 234 -20.29 4.13 -6.84
N GLU A 235 -19.70 3.31 -7.72
CA GLU A 235 -19.64 1.87 -7.54
C GLU A 235 -18.68 1.44 -6.42
N GLY A 236 -17.53 2.10 -6.27
CA GLY A 236 -16.57 1.79 -5.21
C GLY A 236 -17.17 1.94 -3.81
N LEU A 237 -17.83 3.09 -3.56
CA LEU A 237 -18.51 3.34 -2.28
C LEU A 237 -19.65 2.35 -2.01
N ARG A 238 -20.47 2.03 -3.03
CA ARG A 238 -21.57 1.08 -2.88
C ARG A 238 -21.05 -0.30 -2.52
N ALA A 239 -20.09 -0.81 -3.28
CA ALA A 239 -19.46 -2.10 -2.98
C ALA A 239 -18.82 -2.14 -1.59
N MET A 240 -18.25 -1.02 -1.12
CA MET A 240 -17.67 -0.96 0.23
C MET A 240 -18.76 -1.08 1.28
N ARG A 241 -19.89 -0.36 1.13
CA ARG A 241 -21.02 -0.47 2.06
C ARG A 241 -21.62 -1.87 2.12
N ASP A 242 -21.66 -2.57 0.99
CA ASP A 242 -22.20 -3.93 0.94
C ASP A 242 -21.40 -4.95 1.76
N VAL A 243 -20.12 -4.67 2.03
CA VAL A 243 -19.23 -5.59 2.78
C VAL A 243 -18.97 -5.14 4.22
N LEU A 244 -19.24 -3.87 4.53
CA LEU A 244 -19.06 -3.35 5.88
C LEU A 244 -20.19 -3.83 6.81
N PRO A 245 -19.86 -4.33 8.01
CA PRO A 245 -20.87 -4.66 8.99
C PRO A 245 -21.58 -3.37 9.46
N ALA A 246 -22.85 -3.50 9.85
CA ALA A 246 -23.66 -2.35 10.30
C ALA A 246 -23.06 -1.64 11.53
N HIS A 247 -22.32 -2.38 12.36
CA HIS A 247 -21.66 -1.88 13.56
C HIS A 247 -20.21 -2.34 13.56
N THR A 248 -19.35 -1.59 14.23
CA THR A 248 -17.94 -1.93 14.34
C THR A 248 -17.74 -3.08 15.35
N SER A 249 -17.42 -4.28 14.86
CA SER A 249 -17.16 -5.47 15.70
C SER A 249 -15.67 -5.75 15.88
N TYR A 250 -15.35 -6.68 16.80
CA TYR A 250 -14.03 -7.28 16.92
C TYR A 250 -14.13 -8.80 16.63
N PRO A 251 -13.19 -9.40 15.87
CA PRO A 251 -12.11 -8.74 15.13
C PRO A 251 -12.65 -7.78 14.05
N ARG A 252 -11.84 -6.79 13.68
CA ARG A 252 -12.18 -5.82 12.63
C ARG A 252 -12.33 -6.53 11.29
N LYS A 253 -13.17 -5.98 10.40
CA LYS A 253 -13.47 -6.62 9.09
C LYS A 253 -12.23 -6.67 8.19
N PHE A 254 -11.39 -5.64 8.28
CA PHE A 254 -10.13 -5.51 7.56
C PHE A 254 -9.00 -5.25 8.55
N ASP A 255 -7.77 -5.60 8.17
CA ASP A 255 -6.63 -5.48 9.08
C ASP A 255 -5.96 -4.10 8.95
N MET A 256 -5.44 -3.74 7.77
CA MET A 256 -4.64 -2.52 7.61
C MET A 256 -5.18 -1.58 6.52
N LEU A 257 -5.38 -0.32 6.89
CA LEU A 257 -5.67 0.80 5.98
C LEU A 257 -4.43 1.67 5.84
N VAL A 258 -4.01 1.92 4.60
CA VAL A 258 -2.97 2.91 4.28
C VAL A 258 -3.60 4.03 3.49
N VAL A 259 -3.43 5.27 3.94
CA VAL A 259 -3.89 6.46 3.21
C VAL A 259 -2.69 7.30 2.82
N ASP A 260 -2.45 7.39 1.53
CA ASP A 260 -1.40 8.24 0.97
C ASP A 260 -1.93 9.63 0.65
N GLU A 261 -1.05 10.63 0.76
CA GLU A 261 -1.38 12.05 0.71
C GLU A 261 -2.57 12.42 1.62
N ALA A 262 -2.48 12.03 2.88
CA ALA A 262 -3.54 12.15 3.87
C ALA A 262 -3.96 13.61 4.18
N HIS A 263 -3.20 14.62 3.75
CA HIS A 263 -3.66 16.01 3.80
C HIS A 263 -4.95 16.22 2.97
N ASN A 264 -5.19 15.39 1.93
CA ASN A 264 -6.38 15.48 1.07
C ASN A 264 -7.69 14.98 1.72
N ILE A 265 -7.62 14.34 2.89
CA ILE A 265 -8.79 13.83 3.60
C ILE A 265 -9.17 14.69 4.81
N ALA A 266 -8.34 15.65 5.18
CA ALA A 266 -8.68 16.63 6.20
C ALA A 266 -9.72 17.62 5.64
N PRO A 267 -10.73 18.03 6.44
CA PRO A 267 -11.66 19.06 6.03
C PRO A 267 -10.91 20.39 5.80
N ALA A 268 -11.20 21.07 4.70
CA ALA A 268 -10.74 22.44 4.47
C ALA A 268 -11.45 23.36 5.45
N ALA A 269 -10.70 24.11 6.24
CA ALA A 269 -11.25 25.07 7.20
C ALA A 269 -11.85 26.26 6.44
N GLY A 270 -13.13 26.15 6.06
CA GLY A 270 -13.91 27.26 5.55
C GLY A 270 -14.63 27.97 6.70
N ALA A 271 -14.56 29.30 6.73
CA ALA A 271 -15.04 30.20 7.81
C ALA A 271 -16.55 30.14 8.16
N ASN A 272 -17.32 29.19 7.65
CA ASN A 272 -18.70 28.92 8.05
C ASN A 272 -19.02 27.45 7.75
N TYR A 273 -19.20 26.62 8.79
CA TYR A 273 -19.58 25.20 8.70
C TYR A 273 -18.84 24.44 7.59
N ALA A 274 -17.60 24.03 7.85
CA ALA A 274 -16.83 23.19 6.94
C ALA A 274 -17.61 21.91 6.58
N LEU A 275 -18.27 21.92 5.42
CA LEU A 275 -18.94 20.76 4.87
C LEU A 275 -17.88 19.70 4.60
N GLU A 276 -17.97 18.56 5.27
CA GLU A 276 -17.00 17.47 5.09
C GLU A 276 -16.92 17.07 3.62
N SER A 277 -15.68 17.01 3.12
CA SER A 277 -15.42 16.54 1.76
C SER A 277 -15.89 15.09 1.60
N GLN A 278 -16.15 14.68 0.35
CA GLN A 278 -16.50 13.29 0.06
C GLN A 278 -15.35 12.33 0.44
N ARG A 279 -14.09 12.79 0.34
CA ARG A 279 -12.89 12.03 0.74
C ARG A 279 -12.90 11.80 2.25
N THR A 280 -13.08 12.86 3.03
CA THR A 280 -13.20 12.82 4.50
C THR A 280 -14.31 11.86 4.95
N ARG A 281 -15.51 12.00 4.36
CA ARG A 281 -16.67 11.17 4.71
C ARG A 281 -16.44 9.70 4.40
N PHE A 282 -15.78 9.38 3.28
CA PHE A 282 -15.44 8.02 2.92
C PHE A 282 -14.45 7.42 3.93
N ILE A 283 -13.35 8.10 4.24
CA ILE A 283 -12.37 7.59 5.20
C ILE A 283 -12.98 7.44 6.59
N ARG A 284 -13.80 8.40 7.04
CA ARG A 284 -14.54 8.30 8.30
C ARG A 284 -15.47 7.09 8.37
N LEU A 285 -16.14 6.77 7.25
CA LEU A 285 -17.02 5.61 7.15
C LEU A 285 -16.23 4.29 7.30
N ILE A 286 -15.07 4.17 6.65
CA ILE A 286 -14.36 2.89 6.59
C ILE A 286 -13.39 2.68 7.75
N SER A 287 -12.75 3.76 8.25
CA SER A 287 -11.64 3.68 9.20
C SER A 287 -11.96 2.88 10.47
N PRO A 288 -13.14 3.01 11.11
CA PRO A 288 -13.51 2.21 12.27
C PRO A 288 -13.41 0.70 12.02
N HIS A 289 -13.61 0.24 10.79
CA HIS A 289 -13.62 -1.18 10.41
C HIS A 289 -12.23 -1.77 10.10
N PHE A 290 -11.16 -0.99 10.25
CA PHE A 290 -9.76 -1.42 10.15
C PHE A 290 -9.10 -1.52 11.53
N GLN A 291 -8.26 -2.53 11.73
CA GLN A 291 -7.49 -2.75 12.97
C GLN A 291 -6.28 -1.81 13.09
N HIS A 292 -5.66 -1.51 11.95
CA HIS A 292 -4.44 -0.73 11.81
C HIS A 292 -4.64 0.36 10.75
N ARG A 293 -4.11 1.56 10.99
CA ARG A 293 -4.21 2.72 10.11
C ARG A 293 -2.85 3.40 9.99
N LEU A 294 -2.38 3.54 8.76
CA LEU A 294 -1.12 4.19 8.44
C LEU A 294 -1.39 5.34 7.48
N PHE A 295 -1.26 6.57 7.94
CA PHE A 295 -1.45 7.77 7.12
C PHE A 295 -0.10 8.33 6.71
N LEU A 296 0.03 8.71 5.44
CA LEU A 296 1.26 9.23 4.85
C LEU A 296 0.99 10.62 4.30
N THR A 297 1.85 11.58 4.61
CA THR A 297 1.77 12.92 4.03
C THR A 297 3.10 13.65 4.19
N ALA A 298 3.41 14.62 3.35
CA ALA A 298 4.53 15.55 3.61
C ALA A 298 4.11 16.76 4.45
N THR A 299 2.82 17.08 4.41
CA THR A 299 2.24 18.33 4.88
C THR A 299 1.04 18.03 5.78
N PRO A 300 1.26 17.56 7.02
CA PRO A 300 0.17 17.18 7.92
C PRO A 300 -0.69 18.37 8.36
N HIS A 301 -0.16 19.60 8.24
CA HIS A 301 -0.79 20.83 8.66
C HIS A 301 -0.84 21.82 7.48
N ASN A 302 -2.03 22.25 7.10
CA ASN A 302 -2.24 23.23 6.01
C ASN A 302 -2.33 24.67 6.53
N GLY A 303 -1.82 24.95 7.73
CA GLY A 303 -2.00 26.24 8.42
C GLY A 303 -3.21 26.26 9.38
N TYR A 304 -4.10 25.26 9.29
CA TYR A 304 -5.33 25.19 10.08
C TYR A 304 -5.33 24.08 11.11
N THR A 305 -5.51 24.45 12.38
CA THR A 305 -5.58 23.52 13.51
C THR A 305 -6.73 22.52 13.41
N GLU A 306 -7.89 22.95 12.92
CA GLU A 306 -9.06 22.08 12.75
C GLU A 306 -8.79 20.94 11.76
N SER A 307 -8.15 21.24 10.62
CA SER A 307 -7.77 20.24 9.62
C SER A 307 -6.82 19.20 10.20
N PHE A 308 -5.82 19.65 10.96
CA PHE A 308 -4.84 18.75 11.58
C PHE A 308 -5.44 17.87 12.67
N THR A 309 -6.21 18.45 13.60
CA THR A 309 -6.88 17.68 14.67
C THR A 309 -7.91 16.70 14.10
N SER A 310 -8.60 17.08 13.01
CA SER A 310 -9.50 16.18 12.28
C SER A 310 -8.76 15.02 11.60
N LEU A 311 -7.56 15.26 11.06
CA LEU A 311 -6.73 14.19 10.49
C LEU A 311 -6.30 13.18 11.56
N LEU A 312 -5.89 13.66 12.73
CA LEU A 312 -5.53 12.82 13.87
C LEU A 312 -6.72 12.04 14.41
N GLU A 313 -7.90 12.65 14.46
CA GLU A 313 -9.15 11.99 14.84
C GLU A 313 -9.58 10.90 13.84
N LEU A 314 -9.34 11.10 12.54
CA LEU A 314 -9.55 10.04 11.53
C LEU A 314 -8.56 8.87 11.69
N LEU A 315 -7.35 9.15 12.16
CA LEU A 315 -6.33 8.15 12.43
C LEU A 315 -6.64 7.34 13.70
N ASP A 316 -6.97 8.03 14.79
CA ASP A 316 -7.26 7.45 16.10
C ASP A 316 -8.32 8.27 16.86
N ASP A 317 -9.57 7.87 16.70
CA ASP A 317 -10.76 8.46 17.34
C ASP A 317 -10.85 8.15 18.85
N GLN A 318 -10.01 7.26 19.38
CA GLN A 318 -9.93 6.99 20.81
C GLN A 318 -8.96 7.92 21.53
N ARG A 319 -7.94 8.42 20.82
CA ARG A 319 -6.90 9.28 21.37
C ARG A 319 -7.11 10.75 21.04
N PHE A 320 -7.68 11.07 19.88
CA PHE A 320 -7.79 12.44 19.39
C PHE A 320 -9.24 12.83 19.12
N ALA A 321 -9.50 14.12 19.26
CA ALA A 321 -10.79 14.73 19.01
C ALA A 321 -10.61 16.02 18.20
N ARG A 322 -11.63 16.38 17.41
CA ARG A 322 -11.63 17.61 16.61
C ARG A 322 -11.51 18.84 17.49
N ASN A 323 -10.79 19.84 17.00
CA ASN A 323 -10.60 21.15 17.66
C ASN A 323 -9.92 21.08 19.04
N ILE A 324 -9.36 19.93 19.40
CA ILE A 324 -8.57 19.75 20.62
C ILE A 324 -7.14 19.47 20.19
N LEU A 325 -6.24 20.39 20.51
CA LEU A 325 -4.82 20.21 20.26
C LEU A 325 -4.30 19.07 21.15
N PRO A 326 -3.61 18.08 20.56
CA PRO A 326 -3.03 16.99 21.33
C PRO A 326 -1.84 17.47 22.16
N ASP A 327 -1.59 16.79 23.27
CA ASP A 327 -0.34 16.95 24.01
C ASP A 327 0.84 16.46 23.17
N GLU A 328 2.01 17.08 23.35
CA GLU A 328 3.22 16.78 22.58
C GLU A 328 3.65 15.32 22.76
N LYS A 329 3.49 14.76 23.96
CA LYS A 329 3.78 13.34 24.24
C LYS A 329 2.83 12.40 23.50
N GLN A 330 1.57 12.76 23.39
CA GLN A 330 0.60 11.94 22.66
C GLN A 330 0.86 12.00 21.15
N LEU A 331 1.19 13.19 20.66
CA LEU A 331 1.53 13.41 19.27
C LEU A 331 2.83 12.69 18.88
N SER A 332 3.86 12.77 19.71
CA SER A 332 5.14 12.11 19.47
C SER A 332 5.07 10.59 19.47
N GLN A 333 4.00 9.98 19.98
CA GLN A 333 3.76 8.54 19.92
C GLN A 333 3.06 8.08 18.63
N VAL A 334 2.33 8.97 17.94
CA VAL A 334 1.54 8.62 16.74
C VAL A 334 2.07 9.25 15.47
N MET A 335 2.82 10.34 15.58
CA MET A 335 3.33 11.09 14.44
C MET A 335 4.85 11.00 14.41
N ILE A 336 5.37 10.74 13.22
CA ILE A 336 6.78 10.85 12.88
C ILE A 336 6.91 11.93 11.83
N ARG A 337 7.80 12.90 12.07
CA ARG A 337 8.06 13.98 11.13
C ARG A 337 9.54 14.29 11.13
N ARG A 338 10.18 14.08 9.98
CA ARG A 338 11.58 14.45 9.72
C ARG A 338 11.68 15.34 8.50
N LEU A 339 12.54 16.35 8.59
CA LEU A 339 12.89 17.20 7.46
C LEU A 339 14.26 16.81 6.92
N LYS A 340 14.51 17.05 5.63
CA LYS A 340 15.84 16.82 5.04
C LYS A 340 16.96 17.59 5.72
N SER A 341 16.63 18.73 6.35
CA SER A 341 17.57 19.54 7.14
C SER A 341 18.02 18.86 8.44
N ASP A 342 17.20 17.97 8.97
CA ASP A 342 17.39 17.37 10.30
C ASP A 342 18.16 16.05 10.20
N LEU A 343 18.33 15.53 8.98
CA LEU A 343 18.96 14.24 8.72
C LEU A 343 20.47 14.39 8.53
N VAL A 344 21.21 13.73 9.40
CA VAL A 344 22.68 13.66 9.39
C VAL A 344 23.15 12.22 9.28
N ASP A 345 24.37 12.02 8.77
CA ASP A 345 25.04 10.72 8.81
C ASP A 345 25.58 10.41 10.22
N ALA A 346 26.17 9.23 10.39
CA ALA A 346 26.76 8.78 11.66
C ALA A 346 27.89 9.70 12.17
N GLN A 347 28.45 10.56 11.32
CA GLN A 347 29.49 11.54 11.65
C GLN A 347 28.92 12.94 11.88
N GLY A 348 27.59 13.11 11.85
CA GLY A 348 26.91 14.38 12.08
C GLY A 348 26.89 15.32 10.87
N LYS A 349 27.26 14.84 9.68
CA LYS A 349 27.23 15.65 8.45
C LYS A 349 25.84 15.56 7.80
N PRO A 350 25.26 16.67 7.31
CA PRO A 350 23.95 16.66 6.63
C PRO A 350 23.92 15.70 5.43
N LEU A 351 22.91 14.84 5.38
CA LEU A 351 22.68 13.92 4.26
C LEU A 351 22.25 14.64 2.98
N TYR A 352 21.56 15.77 3.12
CA TYR A 352 21.01 16.54 2.02
C TYR A 352 21.65 17.93 1.93
N ALA A 353 21.75 18.45 0.71
CA ALA A 353 22.23 19.80 0.46
C ALA A 353 21.26 20.86 1.01
N GLN A 354 21.82 21.94 1.55
CA GLN A 354 21.01 23.07 2.03
C GLN A 354 20.34 23.79 0.85
N ARG A 355 19.02 23.95 0.95
CA ARG A 355 18.23 24.71 -0.02
C ARG A 355 18.48 26.21 0.16
N LYS A 356 18.97 26.86 -0.90
CA LYS A 356 19.08 28.33 -0.97
C LYS A 356 17.97 28.87 -1.87
N LEU A 357 17.07 29.66 -1.30
CA LEU A 357 15.98 30.31 -2.03
C LEU A 357 16.46 31.65 -2.57
N GLN A 358 16.37 31.85 -3.88
CA GLN A 358 16.61 33.13 -4.52
C GLN A 358 15.32 33.59 -5.19
N ALA A 359 14.70 34.63 -4.62
CA ALA A 359 13.54 35.26 -5.23
C ALA A 359 13.99 36.14 -6.40
N LEU A 360 13.46 35.87 -7.60
CA LEU A 360 13.66 36.72 -8.77
C LEU A 360 12.43 37.61 -8.93
N LEU A 361 12.64 38.92 -8.80
CA LEU A 361 11.56 39.90 -8.98
C LEU A 361 11.30 40.09 -10.49
N ALA A 362 10.11 39.71 -10.96
CA ALA A 362 9.66 40.03 -12.31
C ALA A 362 8.93 41.38 -12.29
N LEU A 363 9.49 42.38 -13.00
CA LEU A 363 8.84 43.68 -13.14
C LEU A 363 7.88 43.66 -14.33
N TYR A 364 6.60 43.93 -14.07
CA TYR A 364 5.62 44.11 -15.13
C TYR A 364 5.90 45.39 -15.92
N SER A 365 5.84 45.28 -17.25
CA SER A 365 5.79 46.42 -18.16
C SER A 365 4.53 47.26 -17.95
N ALA A 366 4.54 48.50 -18.44
CA ALA A 366 3.35 49.35 -18.39
C ALA A 366 2.16 48.73 -19.14
N GLN A 367 2.42 48.02 -20.25
CA GLN A 367 1.39 47.35 -21.04
C GLN A 367 0.76 46.17 -20.30
N GLU A 368 1.56 45.35 -19.61
CA GLU A 368 1.07 44.24 -18.79
C GLU A 368 0.21 44.76 -17.63
N ARG A 369 0.65 45.79 -16.92
CA ARG A 369 -0.15 46.40 -15.85
C ARG A 369 -1.49 46.91 -16.38
N ALA A 370 -1.48 47.57 -17.55
CA ALA A 370 -2.69 48.10 -18.16
C ALA A 370 -3.68 46.98 -18.55
N ILE A 371 -3.22 45.85 -19.12
CA ILE A 371 -4.13 44.75 -19.47
C ILE A 371 -4.67 44.03 -18.23
N HIS A 372 -3.86 43.84 -17.19
CA HIS A 372 -4.33 43.30 -15.91
C HIS A 372 -5.39 44.20 -15.27
N GLN A 373 -5.19 45.52 -15.27
CA GLN A 373 -6.19 46.48 -14.78
C GLN A 373 -7.48 46.41 -15.59
N LYS A 374 -7.40 46.35 -16.92
CA LYS A 374 -8.58 46.20 -17.80
C LYS A 374 -9.34 44.89 -17.53
N LEU A 375 -8.62 43.78 -17.36
CA LEU A 375 -9.26 42.50 -17.04
C LEU A 375 -9.94 42.53 -15.67
N ASN A 376 -9.29 43.12 -14.66
CA ASN A 376 -9.88 43.27 -13.33
C ASN A 376 -11.15 44.13 -13.36
N ALA A 377 -11.14 45.25 -14.09
CA ALA A 377 -12.31 46.09 -14.28
C ALA A 377 -13.45 45.35 -15.00
N PHE A 378 -13.13 44.57 -16.04
CA PHE A 378 -14.09 43.71 -16.73
C PHE A 378 -14.72 42.67 -15.80
N CYS A 379 -13.90 41.95 -15.02
CA CYS A 379 -14.39 40.95 -14.06
C CYS A 379 -15.29 41.58 -12.99
N ALA A 380 -14.90 42.72 -12.43
CA ALA A 380 -15.66 43.42 -11.40
C ALA A 380 -17.04 43.90 -11.91
N SER A 381 -17.09 44.47 -13.12
CA SER A 381 -18.35 44.85 -13.75
C SER A 381 -19.28 43.64 -13.93
N ARG A 382 -18.73 42.50 -14.36
CA ARG A 382 -19.50 41.26 -14.56
C ARG A 382 -20.03 40.67 -13.27
N GLU A 383 -19.25 40.69 -12.20
CA GLU A 383 -19.68 40.18 -10.89
C GLU A 383 -20.82 41.02 -10.32
N GLN A 384 -20.76 42.35 -10.44
CA GLN A 384 -21.85 43.24 -10.03
C GLN A 384 -23.17 42.93 -10.76
N ASP A 385 -23.13 42.65 -12.06
CA ASP A 385 -24.32 42.28 -12.82
C ASP A 385 -24.81 40.86 -12.50
N ALA A 386 -23.88 39.92 -12.26
CA ALA A 386 -24.23 38.54 -11.95
C ALA A 386 -24.86 38.37 -10.56
N VAL A 387 -24.49 39.21 -9.58
CA VAL A 387 -25.14 39.26 -8.26
C VAL A 387 -26.62 39.64 -8.39
N LYS A 388 -26.94 40.62 -9.26
CA LYS A 388 -28.34 41.05 -9.50
C LYS A 388 -29.20 39.96 -10.15
N VAL A 389 -28.60 39.09 -10.96
CA VAL A 389 -29.30 38.03 -11.73
C VAL A 389 -29.28 36.67 -11.01
N GLY A 390 -28.57 36.56 -9.88
CA GLY A 390 -28.43 35.32 -9.11
C GLY A 390 -27.55 34.27 -9.79
N ASN A 391 -26.58 34.69 -10.61
CA ASN A 391 -25.64 33.85 -11.36
C ASN A 391 -24.16 34.06 -10.97
N ALA A 392 -23.91 34.67 -9.80
CA ALA A 392 -22.58 35.11 -9.36
C ALA A 392 -21.49 34.01 -9.41
N PHE A 393 -21.82 32.77 -9.04
CA PHE A 393 -20.85 31.67 -8.97
C PHE A 393 -20.28 31.26 -10.34
N GLY A 394 -21.15 31.12 -11.35
CA GLY A 394 -20.71 30.77 -12.71
C GLY A 394 -19.88 31.87 -13.35
N THR A 395 -20.22 33.13 -13.09
CA THR A 395 -19.45 34.29 -13.57
C THR A 395 -18.08 34.39 -12.90
N SER A 396 -18.00 34.17 -11.58
CA SER A 396 -16.73 34.14 -10.84
C SER A 396 -15.78 33.07 -11.39
N PHE A 397 -16.29 31.88 -11.68
CA PHE A 397 -15.48 30.79 -12.24
C PHE A 397 -14.89 31.15 -13.62
N VAL A 398 -15.71 31.72 -14.52
CA VAL A 398 -15.24 32.14 -15.84
C VAL A 398 -14.21 33.27 -15.72
N ASN A 399 -14.43 34.23 -14.83
CA ASN A 399 -13.47 35.31 -14.55
C ASN A 399 -12.12 34.74 -14.09
N GLN A 400 -12.13 33.74 -13.21
CA GLN A 400 -10.91 33.10 -12.72
C GLN A 400 -10.18 32.36 -13.85
N LEU A 401 -10.90 31.67 -14.74
CA LEU A 401 -10.34 31.05 -15.94
C LEU A 401 -9.68 32.08 -16.86
N LEU A 402 -10.32 33.22 -17.11
CA LEU A 402 -9.76 34.29 -17.94
C LEU A 402 -8.48 34.87 -17.33
N LYS A 403 -8.47 35.12 -16.01
CA LYS A 403 -7.26 35.55 -15.28
C LYS A 403 -6.14 34.53 -15.41
N LYS A 404 -6.42 33.25 -15.17
CA LYS A 404 -5.43 32.15 -15.32
C LYS A 404 -4.86 32.07 -16.74
N ARG A 405 -5.69 32.26 -17.77
CA ARG A 405 -5.24 32.23 -19.17
C ARG A 405 -4.35 33.43 -19.52
N LEU A 406 -4.63 34.62 -18.96
CA LEU A 406 -3.77 35.80 -19.13
C LEU A 406 -2.38 35.59 -18.52
N PHE A 407 -2.30 34.95 -17.35
CA PHE A 407 -1.02 34.58 -16.73
C PHE A 407 -0.25 33.51 -17.51
N SER A 408 -0.94 32.70 -18.33
CA SER A 408 -0.29 31.68 -19.15
C SER A 408 0.34 32.26 -20.41
N SER A 409 -0.44 32.95 -21.27
CA SER A 409 0.09 33.71 -22.40
C SER A 409 -0.99 34.61 -23.02
N PRO A 410 -0.59 35.70 -23.72
CA PRO A 410 -1.52 36.53 -24.49
C PRO A 410 -2.34 35.73 -25.52
N ALA A 411 -1.74 34.74 -26.17
CA ALA A 411 -2.42 33.89 -27.15
C ALA A 411 -3.47 32.95 -26.50
N ALA A 412 -3.14 32.36 -25.35
CA ALA A 412 -4.07 31.51 -24.59
C ALA A 412 -5.27 32.33 -24.07
N PHE A 413 -5.01 33.56 -23.63
CA PHE A 413 -6.06 34.50 -23.26
C PHE A 413 -6.94 34.86 -24.44
N ALA A 414 -6.36 35.31 -25.56
CA ALA A 414 -7.10 35.69 -26.76
C ALA A 414 -8.03 34.58 -27.25
N SER A 415 -7.52 33.35 -27.41
CA SER A 415 -8.34 32.21 -27.85
C SER A 415 -9.49 31.87 -26.89
N THR A 416 -9.25 31.99 -25.57
CA THR A 416 -10.30 31.76 -24.57
C THR A 416 -11.34 32.89 -24.58
N PHE A 417 -10.86 34.12 -24.73
CA PHE A 417 -11.69 35.32 -24.71
C PHE A 417 -12.57 35.42 -25.96
N GLU A 418 -12.06 35.07 -27.14
CA GLU A 418 -12.84 34.96 -28.39
C GLU A 418 -14.00 33.97 -28.25
N LYS A 419 -13.73 32.76 -27.73
CA LYS A 419 -14.77 31.77 -27.46
C LYS A 419 -15.80 32.29 -26.45
N HIS A 420 -15.33 33.00 -25.41
CA HIS A 420 -16.22 33.60 -24.42
C HIS A 420 -17.12 34.67 -25.04
N ILE A 421 -16.58 35.58 -25.86
CA ILE A 421 -17.35 36.58 -26.61
C ILE A 421 -18.36 35.91 -27.54
N ALA A 422 -17.95 34.90 -28.31
CA ALA A 422 -18.85 34.17 -29.20
C ALA A 422 -20.01 33.52 -28.43
N THR A 423 -19.75 32.99 -27.24
CA THR A 423 -20.78 32.43 -26.36
C THR A 423 -21.76 33.49 -25.87
N LEU A 424 -21.29 34.71 -25.59
CA LEU A 424 -22.13 35.83 -25.18
C LEU A 424 -22.93 36.41 -26.35
N ALA A 425 -22.31 36.55 -27.52
CA ALA A 425 -22.91 37.13 -28.72
C ALA A 425 -23.98 36.21 -29.34
N ASN A 426 -23.76 34.89 -29.32
CA ASN A 426 -24.70 33.92 -29.88
C ASN A 426 -25.95 33.68 -29.02
N GLY A 427 -26.15 34.48 -27.96
CA GLY A 427 -27.39 34.54 -27.19
C GLY A 427 -27.91 33.15 -26.83
N SER A 428 -27.46 32.62 -25.69
CA SER A 428 -28.15 31.49 -25.06
C SER A 428 -29.65 31.81 -25.04
N LYS A 429 -30.44 31.16 -25.92
CA LYS A 429 -31.88 30.98 -25.71
C LYS A 429 -32.02 30.62 -24.24
N ARG A 430 -32.77 31.42 -23.47
CA ARG A 430 -33.10 31.15 -22.06
C ARG A 430 -33.60 29.70 -21.99
N LYS A 431 -32.71 28.75 -21.74
CA LYS A 431 -33.07 27.45 -21.19
C LYS A 431 -33.40 27.74 -19.75
N GLU A 432 -34.55 27.26 -19.30
CA GLU A 432 -34.95 27.32 -17.90
C GLU A 432 -33.78 26.92 -17.00
N LYS A 433 -33.68 27.57 -15.83
CA LYS A 433 -32.69 27.26 -14.80
C LYS A 433 -32.82 25.79 -14.42
N ASP A 434 -32.04 24.94 -15.06
CA ASP A 434 -31.94 23.54 -14.69
C ASP A 434 -31.02 23.45 -13.46
N ALA A 435 -31.63 23.35 -12.29
CA ALA A 435 -30.93 23.18 -11.02
C ALA A 435 -29.99 21.95 -11.05
N MET A 436 -30.28 20.97 -11.91
CA MET A 436 -29.40 19.83 -12.16
C MET A 436 -28.12 20.26 -12.88
N ALA A 437 -28.22 21.10 -13.91
CA ALA A 437 -27.07 21.61 -14.67
C ALA A 437 -26.17 22.51 -13.80
N ASP A 438 -26.75 23.39 -12.98
CA ASP A 438 -25.99 24.20 -12.02
C ASP A 438 -25.28 23.32 -10.97
N ARG A 439 -25.93 22.24 -10.51
CA ARG A 439 -25.33 21.28 -9.58
C ARG A 439 -24.23 20.45 -10.24
N ILE A 440 -24.38 20.07 -11.51
CA ILE A 440 -23.36 19.37 -12.31
C ILE A 440 -22.16 20.28 -12.56
N LEU A 441 -22.40 21.55 -12.91
CA LEU A 441 -21.36 22.55 -13.12
C LEU A 441 -20.59 22.81 -11.81
N ARG A 442 -21.29 23.02 -10.69
CA ARG A 442 -20.67 23.12 -9.36
C ARG A 442 -19.84 21.89 -9.03
N LYS A 443 -20.35 20.69 -9.33
CA LYS A 443 -19.62 19.43 -9.06
C LYS A 443 -18.41 19.24 -9.97
N ALA A 444 -18.47 19.67 -11.23
CA ALA A 444 -17.34 19.63 -12.15
C ALA A 444 -16.26 20.66 -11.78
N ILE A 445 -16.66 21.83 -11.30
CA ILE A 445 -15.76 22.89 -10.85
C ILE A 445 -15.10 22.52 -9.53
N LEU A 446 -15.87 22.04 -8.53
CA LEU A 446 -15.31 21.52 -7.29
C LEU A 446 -14.32 20.39 -7.56
N ARG A 447 -14.56 19.55 -8.57
CA ARG A 447 -13.61 18.52 -8.99
C ARG A 447 -12.32 19.11 -9.57
N VAL A 448 -12.41 20.18 -10.37
CA VAL A 448 -11.23 20.89 -10.90
C VAL A 448 -10.50 21.68 -9.81
N GLU A 449 -11.20 22.21 -8.80
CA GLU A 449 -10.55 22.80 -7.62
C GLU A 449 -9.91 21.72 -6.73
N GLU A 450 -10.57 20.58 -6.52
CA GLU A 450 -10.07 19.42 -5.78
C GLU A 450 -8.89 18.69 -6.47
N ASP A 451 -8.78 18.75 -7.80
CA ASP A 451 -7.73 18.12 -8.60
C ASP A 451 -6.45 18.98 -8.68
N TYR A 452 -6.54 20.28 -8.38
CA TYR A 452 -5.46 21.26 -8.58
C TYR A 452 -5.18 22.17 -7.38
N ALA A 453 -5.77 21.90 -6.22
CA ALA A 453 -5.50 22.60 -4.97
C ALA A 453 -4.06 22.31 -4.49
N ASN A 454 -3.11 23.08 -5.00
CA ASN A 454 -1.94 23.46 -4.23
C ASN A 454 -2.34 24.75 -3.48
N ASP A 455 -2.94 24.58 -2.31
CA ASP A 455 -3.59 25.64 -1.51
C ASP A 455 -2.67 26.86 -1.25
N GLN A 456 -1.34 26.66 -1.35
CA GLN A 456 -0.34 27.72 -1.23
C GLN A 456 -0.48 28.85 -2.27
N GLU A 457 -1.01 28.57 -3.47
CA GLU A 457 -1.19 29.62 -4.50
C GLU A 457 -2.44 30.48 -4.27
N VAL A 458 -3.44 29.99 -3.52
CA VAL A 458 -4.67 30.74 -3.25
C VAL A 458 -4.46 31.77 -2.14
N GLU A 459 -3.71 31.42 -1.08
CA GLU A 459 -3.38 32.36 0.01
C GLU A 459 -2.40 33.45 -0.42
N ASN A 460 -1.40 33.11 -1.25
CA ASN A 460 -0.48 34.12 -1.80
C ASN A 460 -1.17 35.09 -2.78
N ALA A 461 -2.33 34.73 -3.33
CA ALA A 461 -3.14 35.61 -4.18
C ALA A 461 -4.13 36.48 -3.39
N GLN A 462 -4.29 36.23 -2.09
CA GLN A 462 -5.21 36.96 -1.19
C GLN A 462 -4.50 37.74 -0.08
N SER A 463 -3.17 37.70 -0.01
CA SER A 463 -2.34 38.47 0.93
C SER A 463 -1.78 39.75 0.31
#